data_AF-A0A5Y3WC10-F1
#
_entry.id   AF-A0A5Y3WC10-F1
#
_cell.length_a   1.000
_cell.length_b   1.000
_cell.length_c   1.000
_cell.angle_alpha   90.00
_cell.angle_beta   90.00
_cell.angle_gamma   90.00
#
_symmetry.space_group_name_H-M   'P 1'
#
loop_
_entity.id
_entity.type
_entity.pdbx_description
1 polymer ?
#
loop_
_entity_poly.entity_id
_entity_poly.type
_entity_poly.pdbx_seq_one_letter_code
_entity_poly.pdbx_strand_id
1 'polypeptide(L)'
;MNKAEQQRRIRKIMLHATNQAVIPLMFRYLRMIAKGYAQITVYDKPTIINWAYNGHNEFRISVWWGYQPEHIPQLIKGSPENLNLLLPDVERTRFRFIVGACVSFYFDYLHKGILSDKGKDFFAIYVRESTVSYIGELEDIKLLGYSVSELTLPLYRMKASGSQNSKGNQNDKVE
;
A
#
# COMPACT_ATOMS: atom_id res chain seq x y z
N MET A 1 -22.26 -1.66 -6.00
CA MET A 1 -21.44 -2.84 -5.66
C MET A 1 -21.53 -3.10 -4.16
N ASN A 2 -21.79 -4.34 -3.73
CA ASN A 2 -21.82 -4.69 -2.31
C ASN A 2 -20.37 -4.73 -1.75
N LYS A 3 -20.20 -4.33 -0.48
CA LYS A 3 -18.91 -4.29 0.25
C LYS A 3 -18.18 -5.63 0.22
N ALA A 4 -18.88 -6.75 0.35
CA ALA A 4 -18.29 -8.09 0.33
C ALA A 4 -17.64 -8.42 -1.03
N GLU A 5 -18.29 -8.02 -2.12
CA GLU A 5 -17.80 -8.26 -3.47
C GLU A 5 -16.59 -7.38 -3.80
N GLN A 6 -16.61 -6.13 -3.32
CA GLN A 6 -15.46 -5.25 -3.37
C GLN A 6 -14.25 -5.85 -2.63
N GLN A 7 -14.46 -6.36 -1.40
CA GLN A 7 -13.41 -7.03 -0.63
C GLN A 7 -12.85 -8.26 -1.34
N ARG A 8 -13.72 -9.11 -1.92
CA ARG A 8 -13.28 -10.28 -2.71
C ARG A 8 -12.38 -9.85 -3.88
N ARG A 9 -12.79 -8.83 -4.63
CA ARG A 9 -12.05 -8.30 -5.78
C ARG A 9 -10.70 -7.72 -5.38
N ILE A 10 -10.66 -6.91 -4.33
CA ILE A 10 -9.41 -6.36 -3.78
C ILE A 10 -8.47 -7.49 -3.37
N ARG A 11 -9.00 -8.50 -2.69
CA ARG A 11 -8.22 -9.66 -2.27
C ARG A 11 -7.59 -10.36 -3.47
N LYS A 12 -8.32 -10.56 -4.57
CA LYS A 12 -7.75 -11.13 -5.81
C LYS A 12 -6.53 -10.34 -6.31
N ILE A 13 -6.70 -9.04 -6.56
CA ILE A 13 -5.61 -8.18 -7.07
C ILE A 13 -4.40 -8.22 -6.12
N MET A 14 -4.66 -8.12 -4.83
CA MET A 14 -3.63 -8.09 -3.80
C MET A 14 -2.85 -9.41 -3.79
N LEU A 15 -3.54 -10.55 -3.82
CA LEU A 15 -2.89 -11.86 -3.86
C LEU A 15 -2.01 -12.02 -5.10
N HIS A 16 -2.49 -11.57 -6.26
CA HIS A 16 -1.72 -11.58 -7.51
C HIS A 16 -0.48 -10.70 -7.43
N ALA A 17 -0.62 -9.44 -7.01
CA ALA A 17 0.50 -8.53 -6.84
C ALA A 17 1.51 -9.05 -5.80
N THR A 18 1.02 -9.70 -4.74
CA THR A 18 1.87 -10.23 -3.67
C THR A 18 2.67 -11.44 -4.14
N ASN A 19 2.02 -12.39 -4.81
CA ASN A 19 2.68 -13.57 -5.37
C ASN A 19 3.66 -13.23 -6.48
N GLN A 20 3.30 -12.32 -7.39
CA GLN A 20 4.14 -12.01 -8.55
C GLN A 20 5.33 -11.11 -8.21
N ALA A 21 5.23 -10.31 -7.16
CA ALA A 21 6.27 -9.30 -6.91
C ALA A 21 6.65 -9.13 -5.46
N VAL A 22 5.71 -9.00 -4.51
CA VAL A 22 6.08 -8.83 -3.10
C VAL A 22 6.94 -10.00 -2.63
N ILE A 23 6.54 -11.25 -2.92
CA ILE A 23 7.28 -12.44 -2.49
C ILE A 23 8.64 -12.54 -3.20
N PRO A 24 8.74 -12.49 -4.54
CA PRO A 24 10.04 -12.47 -5.21
C PRO A 24 10.95 -11.32 -4.75
N LEU A 25 10.42 -10.11 -4.57
CA LEU A 25 11.19 -8.94 -4.13
C LEU A 25 11.67 -9.09 -2.68
N MET A 26 10.81 -9.60 -1.79
CA MET A 26 11.12 -9.73 -0.36
C MET A 26 12.06 -10.90 -0.06
N PHE A 27 11.96 -12.02 -0.78
CA PHE A 27 12.66 -13.25 -0.41
C PHE A 27 13.83 -13.62 -1.31
N ARG A 28 13.92 -13.05 -2.53
CA ARG A 28 14.99 -13.39 -3.49
C ARG A 28 16.18 -12.45 -3.43
N TYR A 29 16.03 -11.23 -2.88
CA TYR A 29 17.03 -10.16 -3.02
C TYR A 29 17.77 -9.67 -1.75
N LEU A 30 17.56 -10.28 -0.56
CA LEU A 30 18.28 -9.99 0.71
C LEU A 30 18.11 -8.54 1.26
N ARG A 31 17.95 -8.44 2.59
CA ARG A 31 17.88 -7.18 3.39
C ARG A 31 17.03 -6.08 2.75
N MET A 32 15.71 -6.14 2.99
CA MET A 32 14.83 -5.03 2.63
C MET A 32 15.38 -3.72 3.18
N ILE A 33 15.74 -2.82 2.26
CA ILE A 33 15.91 -1.41 2.58
C ILE A 33 14.61 -0.92 3.23
N ALA A 34 14.74 -0.04 4.21
CA ALA A 34 13.61 0.34 5.06
C ALA A 34 12.44 0.92 4.26
N LYS A 35 12.64 1.44 3.05
CA LYS A 35 11.60 1.98 2.17
C LYS A 35 11.97 1.75 0.71
N GLY A 36 11.00 1.58 -0.16
CA GLY A 36 11.23 1.44 -1.59
C GLY A 36 9.95 1.21 -2.39
N TYR A 37 10.10 1.16 -3.71
CA TYR A 37 9.03 0.79 -4.62
C TYR A 37 9.56 -0.01 -5.80
N ALA A 38 8.65 -0.73 -6.46
CA ALA A 38 8.88 -1.45 -7.69
C ALA A 38 7.71 -1.22 -8.65
N GLN A 39 8.02 -1.15 -9.93
CA GLN A 39 7.04 -1.14 -11.00
C GLN A 39 7.06 -2.48 -11.71
N ILE A 40 5.89 -3.08 -11.86
CA ILE A 40 5.68 -4.37 -12.50
C ILE A 40 4.45 -4.31 -13.41
N THR A 41 4.20 -5.38 -14.13
CA THR A 41 2.95 -5.59 -14.87
C THR A 41 2.18 -6.74 -14.25
N VAL A 42 0.93 -6.50 -13.86
CA VAL A 42 0.01 -7.54 -13.33
C VAL A 42 -1.22 -7.54 -14.24
N TYR A 43 -1.42 -8.63 -14.98
CA TYR A 43 -2.51 -8.77 -15.98
C TYR A 43 -2.57 -7.58 -16.96
N ASP A 44 -1.46 -7.34 -17.65
CA ASP A 44 -1.31 -6.28 -18.66
C ASP A 44 -1.57 -4.86 -18.16
N LYS A 45 -1.63 -4.66 -16.84
CA LYS A 45 -1.77 -3.35 -16.22
C LYS A 45 -0.49 -2.96 -15.47
N PRO A 46 0.04 -1.75 -15.71
CA PRO A 46 1.12 -1.20 -14.92
C PRO A 46 0.71 -1.18 -13.45
N THR A 47 1.56 -1.71 -12.59
CA THR A 47 1.31 -1.85 -11.16
C THR A 47 2.50 -1.34 -10.37
N ILE A 48 2.24 -0.44 -9.43
CA ILE A 48 3.24 0.01 -8.47
C ILE A 48 3.04 -0.77 -7.18
N ILE A 49 4.14 -1.28 -6.65
CA ILE A 49 4.20 -1.84 -5.31
C ILE A 49 5.20 -1.00 -4.53
N ASN A 50 4.78 -0.43 -3.41
CA ASN A 50 5.67 0.28 -2.51
C ASN A 50 5.63 -0.30 -1.11
N TRP A 51 6.73 -0.11 -0.38
CA TRP A 51 6.88 -0.62 0.98
C TRP A 51 7.59 0.37 1.89
N ALA A 52 7.24 0.31 3.17
CA ALA A 52 7.99 0.94 4.24
C ALA A 52 8.03 0.04 5.47
N TYR A 53 9.19 -0.06 6.08
CA TYR A 53 9.41 -0.74 7.34
C TYR A 53 8.84 0.09 8.48
N ASN A 54 8.03 -0.54 9.31
CA ASN A 54 7.37 0.09 10.46
C ASN A 54 7.94 -0.36 11.81
N GLY A 55 9.01 -1.15 11.82
CA GLY A 55 9.54 -1.78 13.03
C GLY A 55 9.03 -3.21 13.20
N HIS A 56 9.59 -3.93 14.18
CA HIS A 56 9.11 -5.27 14.57
C HIS A 56 9.01 -6.32 13.45
N ASN A 57 9.86 -6.25 12.41
CA ASN A 57 9.79 -7.10 11.20
C ASN A 57 8.54 -6.87 10.34
N GLU A 58 7.83 -5.77 10.56
CA GLU A 58 6.60 -5.42 9.84
C GLU A 58 6.89 -4.41 8.73
N PHE A 59 6.37 -4.71 7.54
CA PHE A 59 6.35 -3.80 6.40
C PHE A 59 4.93 -3.40 6.08
N ARG A 60 4.71 -2.11 5.87
CA ARG A 60 3.52 -1.63 5.20
C ARG A 60 3.74 -1.74 3.69
N ILE A 61 2.92 -2.54 3.03
CA ILE A 61 2.89 -2.71 1.57
C ILE A 61 1.68 -1.99 0.99
N SER A 62 1.88 -1.29 -0.12
CA SER A 62 0.80 -0.66 -0.88
C SER A 62 0.91 -1.06 -2.35
N VAL A 63 -0.22 -1.44 -2.95
CA VAL A 63 -0.34 -1.89 -4.33
C VAL A 63 -1.27 -0.95 -5.08
N TRP A 64 -0.80 -0.36 -6.17
CA TRP A 64 -1.57 0.51 -7.07
C TRP A 64 -1.62 -0.14 -8.46
N TRP A 65 -2.74 -0.77 -8.78
CA TRP A 65 -2.95 -1.54 -10.00
C TRP A 65 -3.63 -0.70 -11.09
N GLY A 66 -3.15 -0.82 -12.32
CA GLY A 66 -3.59 0.03 -13.43
C GLY A 66 -3.16 1.49 -13.23
N TYR A 67 -1.95 1.69 -12.70
CA TYR A 67 -1.41 3.00 -12.42
C TYR A 67 -1.00 3.71 -13.72
N GLN A 68 -1.53 4.91 -13.93
CA GLN A 68 -1.35 5.73 -15.15
C GLN A 68 -1.08 7.18 -14.73
N PRO A 69 0.14 7.50 -14.25
CA PRO A 69 0.49 8.84 -13.79
C PRO A 69 0.42 9.88 -14.92
N GLU A 70 0.49 9.45 -16.18
CA GLU A 70 0.50 10.31 -17.36
C GLU A 70 -0.80 11.13 -17.51
N HIS A 71 -1.90 10.65 -16.94
CA HIS A 71 -3.18 11.35 -16.95
C HIS A 71 -3.23 12.56 -16.00
N ILE A 72 -2.22 12.72 -15.14
CA ILE A 72 -2.09 13.89 -14.25
C ILE A 72 -0.66 14.42 -14.40
N PRO A 73 -0.46 15.54 -15.13
CA PRO A 73 0.87 16.12 -15.37
C PRO A 73 1.68 16.40 -14.09
N GLN A 74 1.01 16.67 -12.98
CA GLN A 74 1.65 16.88 -11.67
C GLN A 74 2.32 15.61 -11.11
N LEU A 75 1.82 14.42 -11.47
CA LEU A 75 2.42 13.14 -11.10
C LEU A 75 3.61 12.78 -11.99
N ILE A 76 3.56 13.16 -13.27
CA ILE A 76 4.71 13.03 -14.21
C ILE A 76 5.89 13.88 -13.72
N LYS A 77 5.60 15.06 -13.18
CA LYS A 77 6.59 15.97 -12.58
C LYS A 77 6.92 15.64 -11.12
N GLY A 78 6.25 14.65 -10.53
CA GLY A 78 6.40 14.28 -9.12
C GLY A 78 7.72 13.56 -8.86
N SER A 79 8.23 13.67 -7.64
CA SER A 79 9.43 12.93 -7.22
C SER A 79 9.08 11.45 -6.97
N PRO A 80 10.05 10.53 -7.04
CA PRO A 80 9.88 9.13 -6.62
C PRO A 80 9.35 8.98 -5.19
N GLU A 81 9.47 10.03 -4.36
CA GLU A 81 8.99 10.04 -2.98
C GLU A 81 7.47 9.95 -2.88
N ASN A 82 6.74 10.44 -3.89
CA ASN A 82 5.29 10.32 -3.97
C ASN A 82 4.83 8.85 -4.04
N LEU A 83 5.70 7.94 -4.48
CA LEU A 83 5.44 6.51 -4.54
C LEU A 83 5.60 5.82 -3.17
N ASN A 84 6.05 6.52 -2.12
CA ASN A 84 6.16 5.95 -0.77
C ASN A 84 4.85 6.05 0.05
N LEU A 85 3.80 6.62 -0.53
CA LEU A 85 2.51 6.86 0.10
C LEU A 85 1.61 5.62 0.08
N LEU A 86 0.61 5.61 0.98
CA LEU A 86 -0.44 4.59 1.02
C LEU A 86 -1.29 4.60 -0.25
N LEU A 87 -1.52 5.81 -0.75
CA LEU A 87 -2.41 6.14 -1.86
C LEU A 87 -1.66 7.05 -2.82
N PRO A 88 -2.05 7.09 -4.11
CA PRO A 88 -1.52 8.09 -5.02
C PRO A 88 -1.66 9.51 -4.46
N ASP A 89 -0.63 10.34 -4.65
CA ASP A 89 -0.57 11.71 -4.14
C ASP A 89 -1.47 12.69 -4.92
N VAL A 90 -2.77 12.42 -4.94
CA VAL A 90 -3.77 13.27 -5.57
C VAL A 90 -5.07 13.22 -4.78
N GLU A 91 -5.95 14.16 -5.07
CA GLU A 91 -7.32 14.10 -4.57
C GLU A 91 -8.03 12.80 -4.98
N ARG A 92 -8.76 12.21 -4.03
CA ARG A 92 -9.47 10.93 -4.23
C ARG A 92 -10.43 10.95 -5.42
N THR A 93 -11.00 12.11 -5.75
CA THR A 93 -11.87 12.34 -6.92
C THR A 93 -11.15 12.10 -8.25
N ARG A 94 -9.82 12.21 -8.25
CA ARG A 94 -8.95 12.01 -9.42
C ARG A 94 -8.42 10.59 -9.56
N PHE A 95 -8.61 9.72 -8.56
CA PHE A 95 -8.12 8.32 -8.62
C PHE A 95 -8.64 7.58 -9.84
N ARG A 96 -9.89 7.85 -10.25
CA ARG A 96 -10.49 7.24 -11.44
C ARG A 96 -9.69 7.46 -12.73
N PHE A 97 -8.85 8.48 -12.80
CA PHE A 97 -8.05 8.78 -13.97
C PHE A 97 -6.67 8.10 -13.94
N ILE A 98 -6.18 7.74 -12.76
CA ILE A 98 -4.78 7.32 -12.59
C ILE A 98 -4.60 5.93 -12.01
N VAL A 99 -5.64 5.32 -11.45
CA VAL A 99 -5.52 3.99 -10.85
C VAL A 99 -6.81 3.19 -11.05
N GLY A 100 -6.64 1.91 -11.37
CA GLY A 100 -7.74 0.95 -11.43
C GLY A 100 -8.14 0.48 -10.04
N ALA A 101 -7.18 0.10 -9.21
CA ALA A 101 -7.42 -0.25 -7.82
C ALA A 101 -6.21 0.07 -6.95
N CYS A 102 -6.44 0.45 -5.69
CA CYS A 102 -5.37 0.57 -4.71
C CYS A 102 -5.76 -0.08 -3.38
N VAL A 103 -4.77 -0.67 -2.73
CA VAL A 103 -4.92 -1.33 -1.43
C VAL A 103 -3.60 -1.30 -0.69
N SER A 104 -3.67 -1.19 0.64
CA SER A 104 -2.52 -1.33 1.53
C SER A 104 -2.77 -2.39 2.60
N PHE A 105 -1.70 -3.03 3.06
CA PHE A 105 -1.72 -4.03 4.13
C PHE A 105 -0.39 -4.05 4.88
N TYR A 106 -0.39 -4.70 6.04
CA TYR A 106 0.84 -4.97 6.78
C TYR A 106 1.30 -6.39 6.50
N PHE A 107 2.60 -6.55 6.36
CA PHE A 107 3.26 -7.81 6.04
C PHE A 107 4.34 -8.09 7.09
N ASP A 108 4.24 -9.25 7.71
CA ASP A 108 5.26 -9.77 8.62
C ASP A 108 6.33 -10.50 7.80
N TYR A 109 7.54 -9.95 7.79
CA TYR A 109 8.67 -10.55 7.11
C TYR A 109 9.17 -11.83 7.80
N LEU A 110 9.13 -11.88 9.14
CA LEU A 110 9.63 -13.01 9.93
C LEU A 110 8.71 -14.23 9.76
N HIS A 111 7.41 -14.02 9.97
CA HIS A 111 6.41 -15.09 9.87
C HIS A 111 5.86 -15.26 8.45
N LYS A 112 6.31 -14.44 7.50
CA LYS A 112 5.94 -14.54 6.10
C LYS A 112 4.42 -14.56 5.98
N GLY A 113 3.77 -13.44 6.32
CA GLY A 113 2.32 -13.39 6.34
C GLY A 113 1.73 -12.00 6.25
N ILE A 114 0.45 -11.94 5.88
CA ILE A 114 -0.34 -10.70 5.95
C ILE A 114 -0.88 -10.59 7.37
N LEU A 115 -0.73 -9.40 7.93
CA LEU A 115 -1.17 -9.07 9.27
C LEU A 115 -2.57 -8.44 9.24
N SER A 116 -3.49 -9.03 10.00
CA SER A 116 -4.89 -8.60 10.08
C SER A 116 -5.18 -7.86 11.39
N ASP A 117 -5.81 -6.69 11.33
CA ASP A 117 -6.32 -5.98 12.52
C ASP A 117 -7.79 -6.32 12.73
N LYS A 118 -8.11 -7.25 13.64
CA LYS A 118 -9.49 -7.66 13.95
C LYS A 118 -10.28 -8.10 12.69
N GLY A 119 -9.65 -8.93 11.86
CA GLY A 119 -10.22 -9.37 10.58
C GLY A 119 -10.19 -8.32 9.47
N LYS A 120 -9.50 -7.17 9.68
CA LYS A 120 -9.26 -6.16 8.64
C LYS A 120 -7.85 -6.34 8.08
N ASP A 121 -7.77 -7.13 7.03
CA ASP A 121 -6.50 -7.43 6.34
C ASP A 121 -6.00 -6.24 5.50
N PHE A 122 -6.92 -5.35 5.10
CA PHE A 122 -6.68 -4.31 4.10
C PHE A 122 -7.19 -2.94 4.55
N PHE A 123 -6.45 -1.90 4.18
CA PHE A 123 -6.81 -0.50 4.37
C PHE A 123 -6.41 0.35 3.16
N ALA A 124 -6.74 1.65 3.18
CA ALA A 124 -6.47 2.57 2.06
C ALA A 124 -7.00 2.04 0.71
N ILE A 125 -8.26 1.61 0.71
CA ILE A 125 -8.89 0.88 -0.39
C ILE A 125 -9.53 1.84 -1.41
N TYR A 126 -9.33 1.57 -2.69
CA TYR A 126 -10.08 2.12 -3.82
C TYR A 126 -10.19 1.09 -4.95
N VAL A 127 -11.34 1.06 -5.64
CA VAL A 127 -11.54 0.29 -6.87
C VAL A 127 -12.35 1.16 -7.83
N ARG A 128 -11.84 1.36 -9.04
CA ARG A 128 -12.51 2.09 -10.12
C ARG A 128 -13.60 1.21 -10.71
N GLU A 129 -14.81 1.74 -10.82
CA GLU A 129 -15.98 1.02 -11.30
C GLU A 129 -15.77 0.35 -12.67
N SER A 130 -15.16 1.05 -13.62
CA SER A 130 -14.89 0.49 -14.95
C SER A 130 -13.83 -0.63 -14.97
N THR A 131 -13.13 -0.87 -13.87
CA THR A 131 -12.14 -1.96 -13.77
C THR A 131 -12.69 -3.23 -13.13
N VAL A 132 -13.94 -3.18 -12.67
CA VAL A 132 -14.57 -4.24 -11.89
C VAL A 132 -14.72 -5.53 -12.67
N SER A 133 -15.04 -5.47 -13.97
CA SER A 133 -15.13 -6.63 -14.87
C SER A 133 -13.78 -7.35 -14.99
N TYR A 134 -12.73 -6.61 -15.30
CA TYR A 134 -11.36 -7.14 -15.43
C TYR A 134 -10.88 -7.83 -14.16
N ILE A 135 -11.22 -7.29 -12.98
CA ILE A 135 -10.86 -7.91 -11.69
C ILE A 135 -11.66 -9.19 -11.44
N GLY A 136 -12.90 -9.24 -11.93
CA GLY A 136 -13.76 -10.42 -11.85
C GLY A 136 -13.15 -11.63 -12.56
N GLU A 137 -12.55 -11.39 -13.72
CA GLU A 137 -11.88 -12.39 -14.58
C GLU A 137 -10.58 -12.95 -14.00
N LEU A 138 -9.98 -12.27 -13.01
CA LEU A 138 -8.77 -12.78 -12.35
C LEU A 138 -9.05 -14.11 -11.67
N GLU A 139 -8.14 -15.07 -11.85
CA GLU A 139 -8.22 -16.36 -11.17
C GLU A 139 -8.14 -16.18 -9.65
N ASP A 140 -8.92 -16.99 -8.93
CA ASP A 140 -8.86 -17.09 -7.48
C ASP A 140 -7.59 -17.87 -7.10
N ILE A 141 -6.50 -17.16 -6.81
CA ILE A 141 -5.24 -17.77 -6.38
C ILE A 141 -5.09 -17.79 -4.86
N LYS A 142 -4.28 -18.72 -4.34
CA LYS A 142 -3.86 -18.70 -2.93
C LYS A 142 -2.53 -17.96 -2.78
N LEU A 143 -2.32 -17.37 -1.62
CA LEU A 143 -1.04 -16.77 -1.26
C LEU A 143 0.04 -17.87 -1.18
N LEU A 144 1.13 -17.73 -1.94
CA LEU A 144 2.10 -18.81 -2.15
C LEU A 144 3.00 -19.04 -0.94
N GLY A 145 2.58 -19.85 0.04
CA GLY A 145 3.43 -20.19 1.20
C GLY A 145 3.40 -19.19 2.36
N TYR A 146 2.30 -18.45 2.49
CA TYR A 146 2.11 -17.39 3.49
C TYR A 146 0.76 -17.55 4.18
N SER A 147 0.69 -17.30 5.49
CA SER A 147 -0.56 -17.28 6.26
C SER A 147 -1.13 -15.87 6.40
N VAL A 148 -2.43 -15.77 6.64
CA VAL A 148 -3.03 -14.56 7.23
C VAL A 148 -3.04 -14.79 8.72
N SER A 149 -2.38 -13.91 9.47
CA SER A 149 -2.27 -14.01 10.93
C SER A 149 -2.89 -12.77 11.56
N GLU A 150 -3.54 -12.93 12.71
CA GLU A 150 -3.97 -11.76 13.48
C GLU A 150 -2.76 -10.99 14.00
N LEU A 151 -2.83 -9.67 13.94
CA LEU A 151 -1.87 -8.80 14.60
C LEU A 151 -1.84 -9.12 16.10
N THR A 152 -0.65 -9.36 16.63
CA THR A 152 -0.46 -9.60 18.06
C THR A 152 -0.71 -8.34 18.91
N LEU A 153 -0.72 -7.16 18.27
CA LEU A 153 -1.01 -5.86 18.89
C LEU A 153 -1.87 -4.99 17.96
N PRO A 154 -2.96 -4.35 18.43
CA PRO A 154 -3.73 -3.39 17.63
C PRO A 154 -2.83 -2.21 17.19
N LEU A 155 -3.20 -1.54 16.10
CA LEU A 155 -2.52 -0.36 15.49
C LEU A 155 -2.28 0.87 16.43
N TYR A 156 -2.49 0.75 17.73
CA TYR A 156 -2.55 1.83 18.71
C TYR A 156 -1.21 2.38 19.23
N ARG A 157 -0.05 2.02 18.67
CA ARG A 157 1.23 2.69 19.01
C ARG A 157 1.85 3.55 17.91
N MET A 158 1.20 3.73 16.75
CA MET A 158 1.67 4.66 15.71
C MET A 158 0.87 5.98 15.65
N LYS A 159 0.28 6.42 16.77
CA LYS A 159 -0.13 7.83 16.92
C LYS A 159 0.77 8.53 17.93
N ALA A 160 1.43 9.58 17.45
CA ALA A 160 2.09 10.66 18.18
C ALA A 160 3.42 10.36 18.90
N SER A 161 4.50 10.30 18.13
CA SER A 161 5.67 11.14 18.43
C SER A 161 5.93 12.07 17.24
N GLY A 162 4.89 12.83 16.89
CA GLY A 162 5.04 13.98 16.03
C GLY A 162 5.92 15.00 16.73
N SER A 163 7.09 15.24 16.15
CA SER A 163 7.68 16.56 15.92
C SER A 163 7.02 17.70 16.72
N GLN A 164 7.68 18.15 17.78
CA GLN A 164 7.71 19.57 18.07
C GLN A 164 9.08 20.10 17.64
N ASN A 165 9.16 20.50 16.37
CA ASN A 165 10.13 21.48 15.93
C ASN A 165 9.80 22.84 16.58
N SER A 166 10.77 23.36 17.32
CA SER A 166 11.22 24.76 17.35
C SER A 166 10.38 25.80 16.59
N LYS A 167 9.83 26.76 17.35
CA LYS A 167 9.63 28.19 17.07
C LYS A 167 9.44 28.83 18.46
N GLY A 168 10.06 29.90 18.91
CA GLY A 168 10.92 30.95 18.35
C GLY A 168 10.95 32.05 19.42
N ASN A 169 12.08 32.76 19.55
CA ASN A 169 12.28 33.90 20.45
C ASN A 169 11.13 34.93 20.47
N GLN A 170 10.86 35.51 21.65
CA GLN A 170 10.78 36.97 21.80
C GLN A 170 10.88 37.40 23.29
N ASN A 171 11.55 38.55 23.45
CA ASN A 171 12.08 39.21 24.65
C ASN A 171 11.04 39.76 25.65
N ASP A 172 11.61 40.36 26.73
CA ASP A 172 11.10 41.45 27.60
C ASP A 172 10.41 40.99 28.89
N LYS A 173 10.75 41.40 30.13
CA LYS A 173 11.41 42.58 30.74
C LYS A 173 11.91 42.15 32.15
N VAL A 174 13.10 42.53 32.63
CA VAL A 174 13.38 43.70 33.52
C VAL A 174 12.24 44.03 34.49
N GLU A 175 12.33 43.54 35.73
CA GLU A 175 12.67 44.32 36.94
C GLU A 175 12.90 43.39 38.13
#